data_AF-A0A840EKA6-F1
#
_entry.id   AF-A0A840EKA6-F1
#
_cell.length_a   1.000
_cell.length_b   1.000
_cell.length_c   1.000
_cell.angle_alpha   90.00
_cell.angle_beta   90.00
_cell.angle_gamma   90.00
#
_symmetry.space_group_name_H-M   'P 1'
#
loop_
_entity.id
_entity.type
_entity.pdbx_description
1 polymer ?
#
loop_
_entity_poly.entity_id
_entity_poly.type
_entity_poly.pdbx_seq_one_letter_code
_entity_poly.pdbx_strand_id
1 'polypeptide(L)'
;MGIDGKKIPDDYDHPRSMAICRDLEQKYNLHKATEHEQKQGNKIFKPVDYQRGDIKSQIASVVRHLPKYYSFPTMGSYNALLSLFNITAEEVKGERNGQTVNGLVYVALDEKGNKASNPFKASLFGKDAGVAQLQKHFEQSKEKMKSNPARSVLKNTVELAIHTTSSEMDFKKQLVEQGINTVGTTTDGFTV
;
A
#
# COMPACT_ATOMS: atom_id res chain seq x y z
N MET A 1 32.85 33.58 0.55
CA MET A 1 33.82 34.42 -0.16
C MET A 1 35.20 34.03 0.35
N GLY A 2 36.11 33.58 -0.50
CA GLY A 2 37.52 33.43 -0.10
C GLY A 2 38.15 34.79 0.17
N ILE A 3 39.25 34.82 0.90
CA ILE A 3 39.99 36.05 1.26
C ILE A 3 40.43 36.91 0.05
N ASP A 4 40.39 36.36 -1.16
CA ASP A 4 40.71 37.05 -2.44
C ASP A 4 39.48 37.44 -3.28
N GLY A 5 38.26 37.39 -2.74
CA GLY A 5 37.04 37.81 -3.46
C GLY A 5 36.63 36.92 -4.64
N LYS A 6 37.34 35.82 -4.90
CA LYS A 6 36.98 34.83 -5.93
C LYS A 6 35.94 33.83 -5.41
N LYS A 7 35.06 33.37 -6.30
CA LYS A 7 34.10 32.28 -6.03
C LYS A 7 34.90 31.05 -5.58
N ILE A 8 34.55 30.50 -4.41
CA ILE A 8 35.10 29.22 -3.96
C ILE A 8 34.51 28.14 -4.89
N PRO A 9 35.34 27.30 -5.54
CA PRO A 9 34.84 26.23 -6.39
C PRO A 9 34.04 25.23 -5.54
N ASP A 10 32.74 25.12 -5.81
CA ASP A 10 31.79 24.25 -5.11
C ASP A 10 31.58 22.89 -5.80
N ASP A 11 32.21 22.68 -6.96
CA ASP A 11 32.05 21.49 -7.81
C ASP A 11 32.34 20.16 -7.09
N TYR A 12 33.15 20.20 -6.03
CA TYR A 12 33.56 19.01 -5.26
C TYR A 12 32.99 18.94 -3.84
N ASP A 13 32.14 19.87 -3.42
CA ASP A 13 31.58 19.87 -2.06
C ASP A 13 30.58 18.73 -1.85
N HIS A 14 29.78 18.40 -2.86
CA HIS A 14 28.81 17.31 -2.77
C HIS A 14 29.48 15.92 -2.67
N PRO A 15 30.45 15.53 -3.53
CA PRO A 15 31.20 14.28 -3.37
C PRO A 15 31.95 14.18 -2.04
N ARG A 16 32.54 15.29 -1.58
CA ARG A 16 33.34 15.35 -0.35
C ARG A 16 32.45 15.22 0.89
N SER A 17 31.30 15.88 0.90
CA SER A 17 30.30 15.76 1.98
C SER A 17 29.72 14.34 2.05
N MET A 18 29.43 13.74 0.89
CA MET A 18 28.93 12.35 0.84
C MET A 18 29.98 11.33 1.31
N ALA A 19 31.27 11.55 1.03
CA ALA A 19 32.34 10.70 1.53
C ALA A 19 32.43 10.75 3.07
N ILE A 20 32.32 11.93 3.67
CA ILE A 20 32.31 12.11 5.13
C ILE A 20 31.09 11.43 5.75
N CYS A 21 29.89 11.58 5.18
CA CYS A 21 28.70 10.88 5.65
C CYS A 21 28.89 9.36 5.64
N ARG A 22 29.46 8.80 4.56
CA ARG A 22 29.72 7.35 4.44
C ARG A 22 30.75 6.84 5.46
N ASP A 23 31.80 7.62 5.70
CA ASP A 23 32.83 7.26 6.69
C ASP A 23 32.25 7.25 8.12
N LEU A 24 31.38 8.22 8.44
CA LEU A 24 30.63 8.25 9.71
C LEU A 24 29.65 7.08 9.81
N GLU A 25 28.95 6.74 8.72
CA GLU A 25 28.05 5.58 8.67
C GLU A 25 28.81 4.27 8.97
N GLN A 26 29.99 4.08 8.39
CA GLN A 26 30.83 2.90 8.63
C GLN A 26 31.41 2.88 10.04
N LYS A 27 31.96 4.00 10.51
CA LYS A 27 32.61 4.10 11.82
C LYS A 27 31.65 3.86 12.99
N TYR A 28 30.42 4.33 12.86
CA TYR A 28 29.40 4.20 13.91
C TYR A 28 28.37 3.11 13.62
N ASN A 29 28.60 2.28 12.60
CA ASN A 29 27.70 1.19 12.16
C ASN A 29 26.25 1.67 11.95
N LEU A 30 26.09 2.89 11.44
CA LEU A 30 24.80 3.53 11.20
C LEU A 30 24.19 3.02 9.89
N HIS A 31 22.87 3.05 9.79
CA HIS A 31 22.17 2.70 8.56
C HIS A 31 22.54 3.68 7.45
N LYS A 32 23.14 3.15 6.38
CA LYS A 32 23.53 3.94 5.20
C LYS A 32 22.33 4.61 4.56
N ALA A 33 22.41 5.92 4.32
CA ALA A 33 21.33 6.69 3.70
C ALA A 33 21.08 6.31 2.22
N THR A 34 22.04 5.68 1.55
CA THR A 34 21.97 5.39 0.10
C THR A 34 21.57 3.95 -0.23
N GLU A 35 21.59 3.03 0.73
CA GLU A 35 21.39 1.61 0.48
C GLU A 35 19.93 1.21 0.74
N HIS A 36 19.02 1.71 -0.10
CA HIS A 36 17.76 1.01 -0.32
C HIS A 36 18.08 -0.28 -1.10
N GLU A 37 18.61 -1.29 -0.41
CA GLU A 37 18.69 -2.64 -0.96
C GLU A 37 17.28 -3.04 -1.40
N GLN A 38 17.06 -3.04 -2.71
CA GLN A 38 15.94 -3.73 -3.32
C GLN A 38 16.16 -5.23 -3.13
N LYS A 39 15.93 -5.73 -1.92
CA LYS A 39 15.80 -7.17 -1.64
C LYS A 39 14.49 -7.66 -2.26
N GLN A 40 14.50 -7.81 -3.58
CA GLN A 40 13.38 -8.28 -4.43
C GLN A 40 13.02 -9.77 -4.22
N GLY A 41 13.49 -10.44 -3.17
CA GLY A 41 13.44 -11.89 -3.09
C GLY A 41 12.21 -12.50 -2.42
N ASN A 42 11.87 -12.11 -1.19
CA ASN A 42 11.12 -13.03 -0.31
C ASN A 42 10.18 -12.37 0.74
N LYS A 43 9.75 -11.13 0.54
CA LYS A 43 8.86 -10.42 1.49
C LYS A 43 7.72 -9.67 0.79
N ILE A 44 7.16 -10.22 -0.28
CA ILE A 44 6.27 -9.46 -1.18
C ILE A 44 5.00 -8.98 -0.44
N PHE A 45 4.51 -9.76 0.53
CA PHE A 45 3.27 -9.47 1.24
C PHE A 45 3.40 -9.83 2.74
N LYS A 46 4.00 -8.93 3.52
CA LYS A 46 3.98 -9.02 4.99
C LYS A 46 3.11 -7.89 5.54
N PRO A 47 2.27 -8.15 6.56
CA PRO A 47 1.59 -7.08 7.26
C PRO A 47 2.58 -6.06 7.79
N VAL A 48 2.21 -4.78 7.70
CA VAL A 48 3.03 -3.68 8.17
C VAL A 48 3.15 -3.78 9.69
N ASP A 49 4.39 -3.79 10.16
CA ASP A 49 4.73 -3.69 11.57
C ASP A 49 5.09 -2.23 11.85
N TYR A 50 4.16 -1.51 12.48
CA TYR A 50 4.34 -0.10 12.81
C TYR A 50 5.38 0.13 13.92
N GLN A 51 5.71 -0.90 14.72
CA GLN A 51 6.65 -0.79 15.84
C GLN A 51 8.11 -0.97 15.41
N ARG A 52 8.37 -1.78 14.38
CA ARG A 52 9.73 -2.04 13.86
C ARG A 52 10.34 -0.88 13.06
N GLY A 53 9.59 0.19 12.81
CA GLY A 53 10.03 1.33 12.00
C GLY A 53 10.02 1.04 10.50
N ASP A 54 10.48 2.01 9.69
CA ASP A 54 10.47 1.94 8.22
C ASP A 54 9.10 1.63 7.58
N ILE A 55 8.04 2.16 8.20
CA ILE A 55 6.63 1.99 7.77
C ILE A 55 6.45 2.34 6.29
N LYS A 56 7.10 3.41 5.82
CA LYS A 56 7.03 3.83 4.43
C LYS A 56 7.50 2.73 3.48
N SER A 57 8.66 2.12 3.70
CA SER A 57 9.15 1.08 2.79
C SER A 57 8.33 -0.19 2.87
N GLN A 58 7.80 -0.51 4.06
CA GLN A 58 6.86 -1.63 4.24
C GLN A 58 5.58 -1.43 3.41
N ILE A 59 4.93 -0.27 3.53
CA ILE A 59 3.77 0.10 2.71
C ILE A 59 4.13 0.04 1.22
N ALA A 60 5.27 0.63 0.85
CA ALA A 60 5.73 0.66 -0.55
C ALA A 60 5.87 -0.74 -1.16
N SER A 61 6.34 -1.71 -0.38
CA SER A 61 6.46 -3.11 -0.82
C SER A 61 5.11 -3.70 -1.17
N VAL A 62 4.08 -3.44 -0.36
CA VAL A 62 2.73 -3.97 -0.56
C VAL A 62 2.03 -3.25 -1.72
N VAL A 63 1.89 -1.92 -1.65
CA VAL A 63 1.06 -1.14 -2.59
C VAL A 63 1.58 -1.18 -4.04
N ARG A 64 2.89 -1.34 -4.24
CA ARG A 64 3.48 -1.43 -5.59
C ARG A 64 3.24 -2.80 -6.25
N HIS A 65 3.07 -3.85 -5.46
CA HIS A 65 2.97 -5.21 -5.97
C HIS A 65 1.53 -5.72 -5.97
N LEU A 66 0.66 -5.24 -5.09
CA LEU A 66 -0.75 -5.63 -5.02
C LEU A 66 -1.47 -5.64 -6.38
N PRO A 67 -1.39 -4.57 -7.21
CA PRO A 67 -2.12 -4.54 -8.49
C PRO A 67 -1.67 -5.60 -9.50
N LYS A 68 -0.48 -6.20 -9.32
CA LYS A 68 0.06 -7.23 -10.20
C LYS A 68 -0.56 -8.60 -9.95
N TYR A 69 -0.95 -8.88 -8.71
CA TYR A 69 -1.43 -10.20 -8.29
C TYR A 69 -2.93 -10.23 -8.02
N TYR A 70 -3.54 -9.10 -7.65
CA TYR A 70 -4.94 -9.01 -7.29
C TYR A 70 -5.71 -8.07 -8.22
N SER A 71 -6.97 -8.42 -8.47
CA SER A 71 -7.95 -7.56 -9.13
C SER A 71 -8.93 -7.03 -8.09
N PHE A 72 -9.13 -5.72 -8.07
CA PHE A 72 -10.00 -5.06 -7.10
C PHE A 72 -10.83 -4.00 -7.86
N PRO A 73 -12.16 -4.11 -7.91
CA PRO A 73 -12.98 -3.23 -8.75
C PRO A 73 -13.29 -1.87 -8.10
N THR A 74 -13.09 -1.70 -6.80
CA THR A 74 -13.48 -0.49 -6.05
C THR A 74 -12.47 -0.12 -4.97
N MET A 75 -12.52 1.13 -4.52
CA MET A 75 -11.74 1.60 -3.38
C MET A 75 -12.03 0.79 -2.10
N GLY A 76 -13.29 0.39 -1.89
CA GLY A 76 -13.67 -0.50 -0.78
C GLY A 76 -12.97 -1.85 -0.85
N SER A 77 -12.99 -2.50 -2.01
CA SER A 77 -12.29 -3.79 -2.20
C SER A 77 -10.77 -3.67 -2.06
N TYR A 78 -10.21 -2.53 -2.49
CA TYR A 78 -8.79 -2.24 -2.31
C TYR A 78 -8.43 -2.04 -0.84
N ASN A 79 -9.23 -1.29 -0.09
CA ASN A 79 -9.05 -1.10 1.35
C ASN A 79 -9.25 -2.39 2.15
N ALA A 80 -10.20 -3.24 1.76
CA ALA A 80 -10.36 -4.56 2.35
C ALA A 80 -9.11 -5.43 2.11
N LEU A 81 -8.53 -5.38 0.91
CA LEU A 81 -7.28 -6.10 0.64
C LEU A 81 -6.09 -5.52 1.42
N LEU A 82 -6.01 -4.20 1.54
CA LEU A 82 -4.97 -3.51 2.30
C LEU A 82 -5.06 -3.77 3.80
N SER A 83 -6.26 -3.95 4.36
CA SER A 83 -6.44 -4.20 5.79
C SER A 83 -5.80 -5.53 6.21
N LEU A 84 -5.72 -6.52 5.32
CA LEU A 84 -4.95 -7.76 5.54
C LEU A 84 -3.46 -7.50 5.77
N PHE A 85 -2.97 -6.35 5.33
CA PHE A 85 -1.58 -5.93 5.51
C PHE A 85 -1.43 -4.82 6.56
N ASN A 86 -2.44 -4.55 7.38
CA ASN A 86 -2.47 -3.43 8.32
C ASN A 86 -2.25 -2.09 7.62
N ILE A 87 -2.87 -1.88 6.47
CA ILE A 87 -2.82 -0.63 5.71
C ILE A 87 -4.25 -0.18 5.41
N THR A 88 -4.50 1.11 5.43
CA THR A 88 -5.69 1.72 4.82
C THR A 88 -5.27 2.79 3.82
N ALA A 89 -6.05 2.95 2.76
CA ALA A 89 -5.90 4.05 1.81
C ALA A 89 -7.11 4.98 1.90
N GLU A 90 -6.85 6.28 1.93
CA GLU A 90 -7.88 7.32 2.04
C GLU A 90 -7.75 8.32 0.89
N GLU A 91 -8.87 8.58 0.24
CA GLU A 91 -8.97 9.65 -0.74
C GLU A 91 -9.05 10.98 0.00
N VAL A 92 -8.15 11.90 -0.33
CA VAL A 92 -8.09 13.23 0.27
C VAL A 92 -8.30 14.27 -0.82
N LYS A 93 -9.14 15.27 -0.55
CA LYS A 93 -9.30 16.41 -1.46
C LYS A 93 -8.29 17.47 -1.05
N GLY A 94 -7.38 17.80 -1.95
CA GLY A 94 -6.45 18.91 -1.79
C GLY A 94 -6.78 20.05 -2.75
N GLU A 95 -6.21 21.21 -2.49
CA GLU A 95 -6.23 22.33 -3.42
C GLU A 95 -4.79 22.63 -3.84
N ARG A 96 -4.54 22.69 -5.16
CA ARG A 96 -3.25 23.11 -5.70
C ARG A 96 -3.53 24.20 -6.73
N ASN A 97 -3.03 25.40 -6.47
CA ASN A 97 -3.19 26.57 -7.34
C ASN A 97 -4.67 26.87 -7.69
N GLY A 98 -5.59 26.78 -6.72
CA GLY A 98 -7.02 27.04 -6.95
C GLY A 98 -7.81 25.89 -7.60
N GLN A 99 -7.16 24.77 -7.94
CA GLN A 99 -7.82 23.58 -8.47
C GLN A 99 -7.93 22.49 -7.40
N THR A 100 -9.12 21.91 -7.26
CA THR A 100 -9.36 20.74 -6.43
C THR A 100 -8.69 19.52 -7.05
N VAL A 101 -7.68 18.99 -6.37
CA VAL A 101 -6.96 17.78 -6.77
C VAL A 101 -7.31 16.67 -5.79
N ASN A 102 -7.87 15.58 -6.29
CA ASN A 102 -8.07 14.37 -5.51
C ASN A 102 -6.71 13.68 -5.34
N GLY A 103 -6.24 13.60 -4.10
CA GLY A 103 -5.07 12.86 -3.68
C GLY A 103 -5.44 11.55 -3.00
N LEU A 104 -4.42 10.72 -2.78
CA LEU A 104 -4.53 9.47 -2.05
C LEU A 104 -3.44 9.45 -0.98
N VAL A 105 -3.79 9.03 0.22
CA VAL A 105 -2.84 8.79 1.31
C VAL A 105 -2.97 7.36 1.81
N TYR A 106 -1.85 6.80 2.26
CA TYR A 106 -1.77 5.49 2.87
C TYR A 106 -1.41 5.65 4.34
N VAL A 107 -2.07 4.88 5.20
CA VAL A 107 -1.87 4.91 6.66
C VAL A 107 -1.69 3.48 7.14
N ALA A 108 -0.72 3.24 8.02
CA ALA A 108 -0.60 1.95 8.70
C ALA A 108 -1.62 1.84 9.83
N LEU A 109 -2.15 0.64 10.02
CA LEU A 109 -3.12 0.31 11.05
C LEU A 109 -2.46 -0.46 12.21
N ASP A 110 -3.03 -0.36 13.41
CA ASP A 110 -2.73 -1.24 14.53
C ASP A 110 -3.53 -2.55 14.43
N GLU A 111 -3.31 -3.47 15.37
CA GLU A 111 -4.01 -4.77 15.46
C GLU A 111 -5.54 -4.62 15.64
N LYS A 112 -6.00 -3.45 16.07
CA LYS A 112 -7.42 -3.12 16.27
C LYS A 112 -8.02 -2.37 15.07
N GLY A 113 -7.24 -2.10 14.03
CA GLY A 113 -7.65 -1.35 12.85
C GLY A 113 -7.63 0.18 13.01
N ASN A 114 -7.03 0.72 14.07
CA ASN A 114 -6.87 2.17 14.25
C ASN A 114 -5.63 2.68 13.51
N LYS A 115 -5.64 3.97 13.14
CA LYS A 115 -4.50 4.62 12.47
C LYS A 115 -3.29 4.68 13.41
N ALA A 116 -2.25 3.92 13.10
CA ALA A 116 -1.02 3.81 13.88
C ALA A 116 0.14 4.64 13.31
N SER A 117 -0.02 5.24 12.12
CA SER A 117 1.00 6.10 11.50
C SER A 117 0.44 7.41 10.97
N ASN A 118 1.35 8.34 10.68
CA ASN A 118 1.04 9.50 9.86
C ASN A 118 0.65 9.08 8.43
N PRO A 119 -0.19 9.87 7.74
CA PRO A 119 -0.57 9.61 6.36
C PRO A 119 0.59 9.85 5.39
N PHE A 120 0.85 8.85 4.55
CA PHE A 120 1.84 8.91 3.48
C PHE A 120 1.17 9.20 2.14
N LYS A 121 1.54 10.30 1.50
CA LYS A 121 1.04 10.64 0.17
C LYS A 121 1.39 9.55 -0.85
N ALA A 122 0.42 9.18 -1.68
CA ALA A 122 0.60 8.21 -2.76
C ALA A 122 1.76 8.55 -3.70
N SER A 123 2.03 9.85 -3.91
CA SER A 123 3.16 10.33 -4.72
C SER A 123 4.52 9.86 -4.19
N LEU A 124 4.65 9.53 -2.90
CA LEU A 124 5.88 8.98 -2.32
C LEU A 124 6.17 7.55 -2.77
N PHE A 125 5.15 6.83 -3.23
CA PHE A 125 5.24 5.43 -3.61
C PHE A 125 5.41 5.25 -5.13
N GLY A 126 5.39 6.33 -5.90
CA GLY A 126 5.55 6.31 -7.35
C GLY A 126 4.21 6.27 -8.10
N LYS A 127 4.28 6.19 -9.42
CA LYS A 127 3.09 6.27 -10.30
C LYS A 127 2.12 5.12 -10.08
N ASP A 128 2.63 3.92 -9.78
CA ASP A 128 1.82 2.71 -9.68
C ASP A 128 0.87 2.69 -8.48
N ALA A 129 1.22 3.42 -7.42
CA ALA A 129 0.41 3.53 -6.20
C ALA A 129 -0.43 4.83 -6.16
N GLY A 130 -0.47 5.57 -7.27
CA GLY A 130 -1.22 6.81 -7.42
C GLY A 130 -2.68 6.59 -7.82
N VAL A 131 -3.51 7.62 -7.59
CA VAL A 131 -4.96 7.63 -7.90
C VAL A 131 -5.24 7.21 -9.35
N ALA A 132 -4.51 7.77 -10.32
CA ALA A 132 -4.79 7.50 -11.73
C ALA A 132 -4.56 6.03 -12.13
N GLN A 133 -3.47 5.42 -11.64
CA GLN A 133 -3.20 4.01 -11.91
C GLN A 133 -4.19 3.10 -11.20
N LEU A 134 -4.54 3.45 -9.96
CA LEU A 134 -5.51 2.72 -9.17
C LEU A 134 -6.90 2.73 -9.83
N GLN A 135 -7.35 3.90 -10.30
CA GLN A 135 -8.61 4.06 -11.03
C GLN A 135 -8.63 3.23 -12.32
N LYS A 136 -7.54 3.26 -13.09
CA LYS A 136 -7.40 2.42 -14.29
C LYS A 136 -7.48 0.94 -13.95
N HIS A 137 -6.85 0.52 -12.86
CA HIS A 137 -6.90 -0.87 -12.40
C HIS A 137 -8.31 -1.26 -11.93
N PHE A 138 -9.05 -0.37 -11.28
CA PHE A 138 -10.45 -0.58 -10.91
C PHE A 138 -11.31 -0.85 -12.15
N GLU A 139 -11.18 -0.03 -13.19
CA GLU A 139 -11.92 -0.19 -14.44
C GLU A 139 -11.59 -1.52 -15.14
N GLN A 140 -10.29 -1.85 -15.24
CA GLN A 140 -9.84 -3.12 -15.80
C GLN A 140 -10.32 -4.31 -14.98
N SER A 141 -10.31 -4.21 -13.65
CA SER A 141 -10.79 -5.26 -12.75
C SER A 141 -12.29 -5.47 -12.88
N LYS A 142 -13.08 -4.39 -12.98
CA LYS A 142 -14.52 -4.48 -13.26
C LYS A 142 -14.79 -5.19 -14.57
N GLU A 143 -14.05 -4.84 -15.63
CA GLU A 143 -14.27 -5.43 -16.95
C GLU A 143 -13.90 -6.92 -16.96
N LYS A 144 -12.76 -7.28 -16.36
CA LYS A 144 -12.37 -8.69 -16.17
C LYS A 144 -13.39 -9.47 -15.36
N MET A 145 -13.96 -8.89 -14.31
CA MET A 145 -14.97 -9.56 -13.48
C MET A 145 -16.29 -9.76 -14.23
N LYS A 146 -16.68 -8.87 -15.14
CA LYS A 146 -17.91 -9.04 -15.93
C LYS A 146 -17.85 -10.27 -16.84
N SER A 147 -16.71 -10.51 -17.47
CA SER A 147 -16.50 -11.61 -18.41
C SER A 147 -15.98 -12.89 -17.75
N ASN A 148 -15.67 -12.87 -16.45
CA ASN A 148 -15.13 -14.03 -15.77
C ASN A 148 -16.23 -15.08 -15.52
N PRO A 149 -16.14 -16.29 -16.09
CA PRO A 149 -17.10 -17.37 -15.86
C PRO A 149 -17.17 -17.79 -14.39
N ALA A 150 -16.11 -17.57 -13.62
CA ALA A 150 -16.09 -17.84 -12.17
C ALA A 150 -17.08 -16.95 -11.40
N ARG A 151 -17.54 -15.82 -11.96
CA ARG A 151 -18.48 -14.92 -11.27
C ARG A 151 -19.80 -15.62 -10.95
N SER A 152 -20.35 -16.39 -11.88
CA SER A 152 -21.60 -17.12 -11.65
C SER A 152 -21.42 -18.22 -10.61
N VAL A 153 -20.27 -18.90 -10.64
CA VAL A 153 -19.91 -19.92 -9.65
C VAL A 153 -19.80 -19.29 -8.26
N LEU A 154 -19.00 -18.22 -8.12
CA LEU A 154 -18.83 -17.49 -6.86
C LEU A 154 -20.17 -16.98 -6.32
N LYS A 155 -21.02 -16.39 -7.18
CA LYS A 155 -22.35 -15.93 -6.79
C LYS A 155 -23.19 -17.07 -6.22
N ASN A 156 -23.29 -18.19 -6.92
CA ASN A 156 -24.09 -19.33 -6.48
C ASN A 156 -23.53 -19.94 -5.20
N THR A 157 -22.21 -20.04 -5.05
CA THR A 157 -21.56 -20.53 -3.82
C THR A 157 -21.86 -19.63 -2.63
N VAL A 158 -21.81 -18.30 -2.81
CA VAL A 158 -22.15 -17.33 -1.76
C VAL A 158 -23.63 -17.41 -1.41
N GLU A 159 -24.54 -17.45 -2.39
CA GLU A 159 -25.98 -17.61 -2.15
C GLU A 159 -26.27 -18.91 -1.39
N LEU A 160 -25.64 -20.02 -1.77
CA LEU A 160 -25.77 -21.29 -1.06
C LEU A 160 -25.29 -21.17 0.39
N ALA A 161 -24.13 -20.56 0.63
CA ALA A 161 -23.60 -20.35 1.97
C ALA A 161 -24.54 -19.49 2.83
N ILE A 162 -25.15 -18.44 2.26
CA ILE A 162 -26.15 -17.61 2.97
C ILE A 162 -27.36 -18.43 3.38
N HIS A 163 -27.84 -19.33 2.51
CA HIS A 163 -29.02 -20.15 2.81
C HIS A 163 -28.76 -21.33 3.75
N THR A 164 -27.51 -21.80 3.82
CA THR A 164 -27.14 -23.01 4.57
C THR A 164 -26.53 -22.73 5.93
N THR A 165 -26.10 -21.50 6.21
CA THR A 165 -25.45 -21.12 7.47
C THR A 165 -26.33 -20.19 8.31
N SER A 166 -26.26 -20.35 9.63
CA SER A 166 -27.05 -19.55 10.59
C SER A 166 -26.18 -18.63 11.44
N SER A 167 -24.86 -18.68 11.24
CA SER A 167 -23.86 -17.94 12.00
C SER A 167 -22.78 -17.42 11.04
N GLU A 168 -22.26 -16.22 11.34
CA GLU A 168 -21.13 -15.62 10.61
C GLU A 168 -19.90 -16.53 10.58
N MET A 169 -19.65 -17.26 11.67
CA MET A 169 -18.51 -18.18 11.77
C MET A 169 -18.64 -19.35 10.78
N ASP A 170 -19.84 -19.92 10.69
CA ASP A 170 -20.11 -21.04 9.78
C ASP A 170 -20.10 -20.59 8.33
N PHE A 171 -20.62 -19.39 8.05
CA PHE A 171 -20.57 -18.75 6.74
C PHE A 171 -19.12 -18.58 6.25
N LYS A 172 -18.25 -18.00 7.08
CA LYS A 172 -16.83 -17.83 6.75
C LYS A 172 -16.13 -19.16 6.54
N LYS A 173 -16.40 -20.14 7.40
CA LYS A 173 -15.79 -21.48 7.29
C LYS A 173 -16.15 -22.16 5.98
N GLN A 174 -17.43 -22.14 5.60
CA GLN A 174 -17.91 -22.74 4.36
C GLN A 174 -17.32 -22.07 3.11
N LEU A 175 -17.15 -20.75 3.12
CA LEU A 175 -16.50 -20.04 2.02
C LEU A 175 -15.01 -20.38 1.92
N VAL A 176 -14.31 -20.47 3.05
CA VAL A 176 -12.89 -20.87 3.08
C VAL A 176 -12.69 -22.29 2.55
N GLU A 177 -13.58 -23.23 2.87
CA GLU A 177 -13.57 -24.60 2.32
C GLU A 177 -13.73 -24.62 0.79
N GLN A 178 -14.38 -23.59 0.23
CA GLN A 178 -14.54 -23.39 -1.22
C GLN A 178 -13.40 -22.55 -1.83
N GLY A 179 -12.36 -22.24 -1.06
CA GLY A 179 -11.21 -21.43 -1.50
C GLY A 179 -11.49 -19.92 -1.56
N ILE A 180 -12.56 -19.45 -0.93
CA ILE A 180 -12.99 -18.05 -0.93
C ILE A 180 -12.66 -17.44 0.43
N ASN A 181 -11.70 -16.51 0.46
CA ASN A 181 -11.40 -15.74 1.66
C ASN A 181 -12.31 -14.52 1.76
N THR A 182 -12.97 -14.37 2.91
CA THR A 182 -13.79 -13.20 3.21
C THR A 182 -12.98 -12.18 4.02
N VAL A 183 -13.11 -10.90 3.69
CA VAL A 183 -12.58 -9.81 4.52
C VAL A 183 -13.76 -9.00 5.06
N GLY A 184 -13.85 -8.89 6.38
CA GLY A 184 -14.83 -8.02 7.03
C GLY A 184 -14.29 -6.59 7.08
N THR A 185 -15.06 -5.63 6.58
CA THR A 185 -14.82 -4.22 6.86
C THR A 185 -15.61 -3.83 8.10
N THR A 186 -14.97 -3.21 9.09
CA THR A 186 -15.58 -2.77 10.37
C THR A 186 -16.68 -1.71 10.21
N THR A 187 -17.00 -1.33 8.97
CA THR A 187 -18.14 -0.49 8.63
C THR A 187 -19.24 -1.38 8.04
N ASP A 188 -20.13 -1.89 8.90
CA ASP A 188 -21.47 -2.46 8.63
C ASP A 188 -21.81 -2.92 7.19
N GLY A 189 -21.00 -3.80 6.60
CA GLY A 189 -21.29 -4.38 5.29
C GLY A 189 -20.16 -5.21 4.72
N PHE A 190 -20.38 -6.52 4.54
CA PHE A 190 -19.42 -7.41 3.89
C PHE A 190 -19.39 -7.16 2.38
N THR A 191 -18.19 -7.04 1.81
CA THR A 191 -17.98 -7.15 0.36
C THR A 191 -17.34 -8.51 0.09
N VAL A 192 -18.05 -9.37 -0.64
CA VAL A 192 -17.63 -10.72 -1.06
C VAL A 192 -16.95 -10.68 -2.42
#